data_AF-A0A7W0EQQ2-F1
#
_entry.id   AF-A0A7W0EQQ2-F1
#
_cell.length_a   1.000
_cell.length_b   1.000
_cell.length_c   1.000
_cell.angle_alpha   90.00
_cell.angle_beta   90.00
_cell.angle_gamma   90.00
#
_symmetry.space_group_name_H-M   'P 1'
#
loop_
_entity.id
_entity.type
_entity.pdbx_description
1 polymer ?
#
loop_
_entity_poly.entity_id
_entity_poly.type
_entity_poly.pdbx_seq_one_letter_code
_entity_poly.pdbx_strand_id
1 'polypeptide(L)'
;MKPHIILIVFTLLASFSWVVLSYDRYAKLKGWPVSRWYEESTSLIKIAGFVSLPGSALASAYLTQWWSAFLVIIVGFCIAQLITSLFKKNAQYIALVGVPIFLFIGILILHNV
;
A
#
# COMPACT_ATOMS: atom_id res chain seq x y z
N MET A 1 1.02 15.90 -14.71
CA MET A 1 -0.15 15.00 -14.49
C MET A 1 -1.17 15.71 -13.60
N LYS A 2 -2.48 15.41 -13.67
CA LYS A 2 -3.46 16.10 -12.81
C LYS A 2 -3.28 15.69 -11.34
N PRO A 3 -3.39 16.63 -10.36
CA PRO A 3 -3.06 16.36 -8.96
C PRO A 3 -3.90 15.24 -8.33
N HIS A 4 -5.18 15.10 -8.71
CA HIS A 4 -6.02 14.01 -8.23
C HIS A 4 -5.53 12.62 -8.67
N ILE A 5 -4.92 12.48 -9.85
CA ILE A 5 -4.36 11.20 -10.31
C ILE A 5 -3.17 10.81 -9.44
N ILE A 6 -2.31 11.79 -9.12
CA ILE A 6 -1.16 11.60 -8.21
C ILE A 6 -1.65 11.08 -6.85
N LEU A 7 -2.66 11.74 -6.28
CA LEU A 7 -3.25 11.34 -5.00
C LEU A 7 -3.84 9.94 -5.06
N ILE A 8 -4.58 9.58 -6.12
CA ILE A 8 -5.15 8.24 -6.28
C ILE A 8 -4.04 7.19 -6.30
N VAL A 9 -2.99 7.39 -7.11
CA VAL A 9 -1.88 6.43 -7.23
C VAL A 9 -1.18 6.21 -5.90
N PHE A 10 -0.80 7.29 -5.20
CA PHE A 10 -0.10 7.16 -3.91
C PHE A 10 -1.01 6.66 -2.79
N THR A 11 -2.31 6.98 -2.82
CA THR A 11 -3.28 6.41 -1.86
C THR A 11 -3.43 4.91 -2.07
N LEU A 12 -3.51 4.44 -3.32
CA LEU A 12 -3.58 3.01 -3.61
C LEU A 12 -2.29 2.29 -3.23
N LEU A 13 -1.12 2.89 -3.50
CA LEU A 13 0.17 2.37 -3.03
C LEU A 13 0.16 2.20 -1.51
N ALA A 14 -0.18 3.26 -0.76
CA ALA A 14 -0.29 3.22 0.69
C ALA A 14 -1.27 2.14 1.17
N SER A 15 -2.41 1.99 0.49
CA SER A 15 -3.43 0.98 0.82
C SER A 15 -2.87 -0.42 0.71
N PHE A 16 -2.21 -0.76 -0.41
CA PHE A 16 -1.63 -2.09 -0.58
C PHE A 16 -0.50 -2.33 0.43
N SER A 17 0.32 -1.32 0.71
CA SER A 17 1.38 -1.42 1.74
C SER A 17 0.80 -1.68 3.13
N TRP A 18 -0.30 -1.02 3.50
CA TRP A 18 -1.04 -1.31 4.73
C TRP A 18 -1.55 -2.75 4.77
N VAL A 19 -2.11 -3.25 3.67
CA VAL A 19 -2.54 -4.65 3.57
C VAL A 19 -1.33 -5.57 3.77
N VAL A 20 -0.21 -5.32 3.08
CA VAL A 20 1.00 -6.15 3.23
C VAL A 20 1.43 -6.25 4.68
N LEU A 21 1.53 -5.11 5.38
CA LEU A 21 2.08 -5.04 6.73
C LEU A 21 1.12 -5.60 7.78
N SER A 22 -0.19 -5.49 7.57
CA SER A 22 -1.20 -5.89 8.56
C SER A 22 -1.79 -7.28 8.32
N TYR A 23 -1.71 -7.83 7.10
CA TYR A 23 -2.41 -9.05 6.71
C TYR A 23 -2.08 -10.25 7.61
N ASP A 24 -0.82 -10.47 7.99
CA ASP A 24 -0.44 -11.60 8.86
C ASP A 24 -1.21 -11.58 10.19
N ARG A 25 -1.31 -10.41 10.83
CA ARG A 25 -2.06 -10.25 12.08
C ARG A 25 -3.56 -10.48 11.86
N TYR A 26 -4.13 -9.94 10.79
CA TYR A 26 -5.55 -10.13 10.46
C TYR A 26 -5.87 -11.60 10.15
N ALA A 27 -5.01 -12.27 9.38
CA ALA A 27 -5.19 -13.65 9.01
C ALA A 27 -5.12 -14.57 10.23
N LYS A 28 -4.15 -14.36 11.14
CA LYS A 28 -4.06 -15.08 12.42
C LYS A 28 -5.30 -14.92 13.27
N LEU A 29 -5.83 -13.70 13.40
CA LEU A 29 -7.05 -13.43 14.17
C LEU A 29 -8.31 -14.05 13.57
N LYS A 30 -8.33 -14.29 12.25
CA LYS A 30 -9.49 -14.82 11.51
C LYS A 30 -9.33 -16.28 11.09
N GLY A 31 -8.20 -16.92 11.41
CA GLY A 31 -7.88 -18.28 10.96
C GLY A 31 -7.73 -18.40 9.43
N TRP A 32 -7.32 -17.34 8.74
CA TRP A 32 -7.10 -17.37 7.29
C TRP A 32 -5.71 -17.91 6.94
N PRO A 33 -5.56 -18.58 5.79
CA PRO A 33 -4.25 -19.05 5.35
C PRO A 33 -3.34 -17.86 5.01
N VAL A 34 -2.10 -17.94 5.49
CA VAL A 34 -1.01 -17.02 5.16
C VAL A 34 -0.10 -17.74 4.16
N SER A 35 0.18 -17.11 3.02
CA SER A 35 1.13 -17.68 2.07
C SER A 35 2.56 -17.57 2.60
N ARG A 36 3.45 -18.46 2.15
CA ARG A 36 4.87 -18.48 2.55
C ARG A 36 5.57 -17.13 2.37
N TRP A 37 5.16 -16.35 1.35
CA TRP A 37 5.66 -14.98 1.10
C TRP A 37 5.41 -13.99 2.24
N TYR A 38 4.44 -14.30 3.11
CA TYR A 38 4.04 -13.50 4.27
C TYR A 38 4.41 -14.14 5.61
N GLU A 39 4.71 -15.43 5.64
CA GLU A 39 5.07 -16.17 6.85
C GLU A 39 6.44 -15.74 7.39
N GLU A 40 7.41 -15.47 6.51
CA GLU A 40 8.72 -14.99 6.91
C GLU A 40 8.62 -13.59 7.57
N SER A 41 9.28 -13.42 8.72
CA SER A 41 9.32 -12.15 9.43
C SER A 41 9.90 -11.02 8.55
N THR A 42 10.89 -11.36 7.72
CA THR A 42 11.62 -10.43 6.85
C THR A 42 11.46 -10.81 5.38
N SER A 43 10.23 -10.83 4.88
CA SER A 43 10.01 -11.03 3.44
C SER A 43 10.23 -9.74 2.66
N LEU A 44 10.74 -9.86 1.43
CA LEU A 44 10.99 -8.72 0.54
C LEU A 44 9.72 -7.86 0.33
N ILE A 45 8.54 -8.49 0.28
CA ILE A 45 7.29 -7.76 0.13
C ILE A 45 6.96 -6.90 1.36
N LYS A 46 7.26 -7.37 2.58
CA LYS A 46 7.09 -6.57 3.81
C LYS A 46 8.04 -5.39 3.84
N ILE A 47 9.29 -5.58 3.41
CA ILE A 47 10.26 -4.49 3.27
C ILE A 47 9.75 -3.47 2.25
N ALA A 48 9.30 -3.93 1.08
CA ALA A 48 8.72 -3.06 0.05
C ALA A 48 7.50 -2.30 0.58
N GLY A 49 6.60 -2.97 1.32
CA GLY A 49 5.45 -2.35 2.00
C GLY A 49 5.88 -1.31 3.03
N PHE A 50 6.88 -1.62 3.84
CA PHE A 50 7.39 -0.73 4.88
C PHE A 50 8.03 0.54 4.31
N VAL A 51 8.74 0.45 3.19
CA VAL A 51 9.35 1.61 2.52
C VAL A 51 8.32 2.40 1.72
N SER A 52 7.45 1.71 0.99
CA SER A 52 6.46 2.35 0.11
C SER A 52 5.37 3.09 0.87
N LEU A 53 5.04 2.70 2.10
CA LEU A 53 4.03 3.39 2.90
C LEU A 53 4.44 4.84 3.26
N PRO A 54 5.54 5.12 3.98
CA PRO A 54 6.02 6.48 4.19
C PRO A 54 6.44 7.13 2.87
N GLY A 55 7.03 6.36 1.94
CA GLY A 55 7.43 6.87 0.62
C GLY A 55 6.25 7.45 -0.18
N SER A 56 5.10 6.79 -0.17
CA SER A 56 3.89 7.27 -0.86
C SER A 56 3.33 8.56 -0.25
N ALA A 57 3.33 8.67 1.08
CA ALA A 57 2.90 9.87 1.77
C ALA A 57 3.82 11.05 1.46
N LEU A 58 5.14 10.86 1.58
CA LEU A 58 6.16 11.88 1.29
C LEU A 58 6.13 12.30 -0.18
N ALA A 59 6.08 11.35 -1.11
CA ALA A 59 5.99 11.63 -2.54
C ALA A 59 4.73 12.43 -2.89
N SER A 60 3.58 12.10 -2.27
CA SER A 60 2.36 12.87 -2.49
C SER A 60 2.49 14.32 -2.02
N ALA A 61 3.08 14.54 -0.84
CA ALA A 61 3.24 15.87 -0.26
C ALA A 61 4.24 16.71 -1.06
N TYR A 62 5.27 16.08 -1.59
CA TYR A 62 6.25 16.72 -2.48
C TYR A 62 5.62 17.15 -3.81
N LEU A 63 4.79 16.29 -4.41
CA LEU A 63 4.23 16.50 -5.74
C LEU A 63 2.93 17.31 -5.77
N THR A 64 2.25 17.47 -4.63
CA THR A 64 0.97 18.16 -4.54
C THR A 64 0.98 19.23 -3.46
N GLN A 65 0.37 18.98 -2.29
CA GLN A 65 0.33 19.90 -1.15
C GLN A 65 0.70 19.14 0.12
N TRP A 66 1.35 19.79 1.08
CA TRP A 66 1.88 19.12 2.29
C TRP A 66 0.84 18.30 3.06
N TRP A 67 -0.43 18.73 3.06
CA TRP A 67 -1.51 18.03 3.76
C TRP A 67 -1.92 16.72 3.08
N SER A 68 -1.53 16.49 1.82
CA SER A 68 -1.87 15.27 1.10
C SER A 68 -1.26 14.01 1.73
N ALA A 69 -0.12 14.14 2.43
CA ALA A 69 0.48 13.03 3.16
C ALA A 69 -0.51 12.44 4.18
N PHE A 70 -1.23 13.30 4.92
CA PHE A 70 -2.24 12.85 5.87
C PHE A 70 -3.42 12.17 5.17
N LEU A 71 -3.87 12.74 4.05
CA LEU A 71 -4.96 12.14 3.26
C LEU A 71 -4.55 10.74 2.76
N VAL A 72 -3.38 10.60 2.14
CA VAL A 72 -2.86 9.32 1.63
C VAL A 72 -2.78 8.27 2.73
N ILE A 73 -2.30 8.63 3.92
CA ILE A 73 -2.19 7.68 5.05
C ILE A 73 -3.57 7.29 5.57
N ILE A 74 -4.45 8.26 5.87
CA ILE A 74 -5.75 8.02 6.49
C ILE A 74 -6.68 7.27 5.52
N VAL A 75 -6.81 7.78 4.30
CA VAL A 75 -7.67 7.17 3.27
C VAL A 75 -7.08 5.82 2.85
N GLY A 76 -5.76 5.72 2.72
CA GLY A 76 -5.08 4.47 2.39
C GLY A 76 -5.32 3.38 3.44
N PHE A 77 -5.31 3.74 4.73
CA PHE A 77 -5.66 2.82 5.80
C PHE A 77 -7.13 2.35 5.70
N CYS A 78 -8.07 3.26 5.49
CA CYS A 78 -9.48 2.91 5.34
C CYS A 78 -9.72 1.96 4.15
N ILE A 79 -9.07 2.23 3.01
CA ILE A 79 -9.15 1.37 1.83
C ILE A 79 -8.50 0.01 2.10
N ALA A 80 -7.37 -0.03 2.81
CA ALA A 80 -6.72 -1.30 3.18
C ALA A 80 -7.63 -2.19 4.04
N GLN A 81 -8.34 -1.59 5.01
CA GLN A 81 -9.34 -2.29 5.82
C GLN A 81 -10.47 -2.83 4.94
N LEU A 82 -10.96 -2.02 4.01
CA LEU A 82 -12.02 -2.41 3.09
C LEU A 82 -11.57 -3.56 2.16
N ILE A 83 -10.36 -3.47 1.59
CA ILE A 83 -9.76 -4.55 0.78
C ILE A 83 -9.66 -5.84 1.60
N THR A 84 -9.12 -5.76 2.82
CA THR A 84 -8.93 -6.93 3.68
C THR A 84 -10.28 -7.57 4.07
N SER A 85 -11.30 -6.75 4.34
CA SER A 85 -12.65 -7.23 4.67
C SER A 85 -13.36 -7.88 3.49
N LEU A 86 -13.30 -7.25 2.31
CA LEU A 86 -13.99 -7.73 1.10
C LEU A 86 -13.32 -8.97 0.51
N PHE A 87 -12.00 -8.95 0.37
CA PHE A 87 -11.25 -9.99 -0.33
C PHE A 87 -10.70 -11.08 0.59
N LYS A 88 -10.67 -10.85 1.91
CA LYS A 88 -10.26 -11.84 2.93
C LYS A 88 -8.92 -12.48 2.57
N LYS A 89 -8.89 -13.81 2.42
CA LYS A 89 -7.69 -14.58 2.03
C LYS A 89 -7.04 -14.15 0.72
N ASN A 90 -7.80 -13.51 -0.17
CA ASN A 90 -7.30 -13.05 -1.46
C ASN A 90 -6.60 -11.68 -1.36
N ALA A 91 -6.77 -10.95 -0.25
CA ALA A 91 -6.16 -9.65 -0.04
C ALA A 91 -4.63 -9.69 -0.12
N GLN A 92 -4.02 -10.81 0.33
CA GLN A 92 -2.57 -11.00 0.22
C GLN A 92 -2.08 -11.00 -1.23
N TYR A 93 -2.80 -11.63 -2.16
CA TYR A 93 -2.40 -11.69 -3.57
C TYR A 93 -2.60 -10.34 -4.25
N ILE A 94 -3.69 -9.65 -3.90
CA ILE A 94 -3.97 -8.31 -4.42
C ILE A 94 -2.87 -7.35 -3.97
N ALA A 95 -2.46 -7.40 -2.70
CA ALA A 95 -1.40 -6.54 -2.19
C ALA A 95 -0.01 -6.92 -2.72
N LEU A 96 0.26 -8.22 -2.88
CA LEU A 96 1.50 -8.74 -3.47
C LEU A 96 1.74 -8.20 -4.89
N VAL A 97 0.68 -8.10 -5.69
CA VAL A 97 0.74 -7.55 -7.06
C VAL A 97 0.60 -6.03 -7.06
N GLY A 98 -0.25 -5.49 -6.18
CA GLY A 98 -0.54 -4.06 -6.09
C GLY A 98 0.67 -3.22 -5.70
N VAL A 99 1.47 -3.65 -4.71
CA VAL A 99 2.64 -2.88 -4.27
C VAL A 99 3.64 -2.67 -5.41
N PRO A 100 4.14 -3.70 -6.13
CA PRO A 100 5.07 -3.51 -7.24
C PRO A 100 4.53 -2.61 -8.36
N ILE A 101 3.27 -2.80 -8.76
CA ILE A 101 2.65 -2.03 -9.85
C ILE A 101 2.58 -0.54 -9.48
N PHE A 102 2.00 -0.23 -8.33
CA PHE A 102 1.82 1.17 -7.93
C PHE A 102 3.14 1.83 -7.52
N LEU A 103 4.11 1.06 -7.03
CA LEU A 103 5.47 1.56 -6.78
C LEU A 103 6.17 1.93 -8.09
N PHE A 104 6.09 1.08 -9.11
CA PHE A 104 6.64 1.38 -10.43
C PHE A 104 6.00 2.62 -11.06
N ILE A 105 4.66 2.71 -11.02
CA ILE A 105 3.92 3.89 -11.50
C ILE A 105 4.33 5.14 -10.70
N GLY A 106 4.47 5.03 -9.37
CA GLY A 106 4.91 6.13 -8.51
C GLY A 106 6.31 6.64 -8.87
N ILE A 107 7.25 5.74 -9.15
CA ILE A 107 8.61 6.09 -9.62
C ILE A 107 8.54 6.80 -10.97
N LEU A 108 7.73 6.31 -11.92
CA LEU A 108 7.55 6.98 -13.21
C LEU A 108 6.98 8.39 -13.03
N ILE A 109 6.02 8.59 -12.11
CA ILE A 109 5.49 9.92 -11.82
C ILE A 109 6.58 10.83 -11.29
N LEU A 110 7.39 10.37 -10.32
CA LEU A 110 8.48 11.14 -9.73
C LEU A 110 9.57 11.52 -10.74
N HIS A 111 9.87 10.64 -11.70
CA HIS A 111 10.86 10.91 -12.74
C HIS A 111 10.39 11.96 -13.77
N ASN A 112 9.07 12.11 -13.96
CA ASN A 112 8.50 13.02 -14.97
C ASN A 112 8.10 14.39 -14.41
N VAL A 113 8.58 14.73 -13.21
CA VAL A 113 8.33 16.01 -12.52
C VAL A 113 9.63 16.80 -12.46
#